data_AF-A0A962CA90-F1
#
_entry.id   AF-A0A962CA90-F1
#
_cell.length_a   1.000
_cell.length_b   1.000
_cell.length_c   1.000
_cell.angle_alpha   90.00
_cell.angle_beta   90.00
_cell.angle_gamma   90.00
#
_symmetry.space_group_name_H-M   'P 1'
#
loop_
_entity.id
_entity.type
_entity.pdbx_description
1 polymer ?
#
loop_
_entity_poly.entity_id
_entity_poly.type
_entity_poly.pdbx_seq_one_letter_code
_entity_poly.pdbx_strand_id
1 'polypeptide(L)'
;MSLDSPERYLRHARMPIRSIVLISMGALSWVTEVENISATGLLAQRPEDWNASAGERCVLDLLVGDDLHIHLEANVTRLTQTHVGFAYTSIPEDKEHALWGLLGQFADYIDRPDEAKSAE
;
A
#
# COMPACT_ATOMS: atom_id res chain seq x y z
N MET A 1 6.94 13.14 28.86
CA MET A 1 6.25 12.02 28.21
C MET A 1 7.18 11.49 27.15
N SER A 2 7.72 10.28 27.33
CA SER A 2 8.68 9.69 26.39
C SER A 2 7.96 9.39 25.08
N LEU A 3 8.45 9.94 23.96
CA LEU A 3 7.84 9.81 22.63
C LEU A 3 8.26 8.53 21.89
N ASP A 4 9.03 7.66 22.53
CA ASP A 4 9.59 6.44 21.92
C ASP A 4 8.92 5.19 22.48
N SER A 5 7.71 4.88 22.02
CA SER A 5 7.15 3.54 22.17
C SER A 5 7.55 2.70 20.95
N PRO A 6 8.26 1.56 21.12
CA PRO A 6 8.75 0.73 20.01
C PRO A 6 7.63 0.15 19.12
N GLU A 7 6.38 0.18 19.59
CA GLU A 7 5.21 -0.23 18.81
C GLU A 7 4.90 0.70 17.62
N ARG A 8 5.42 1.93 17.62
CA ARG A 8 5.15 2.94 16.58
C ARG A 8 5.77 2.61 15.21
N TYR A 9 6.55 1.53 15.13
CA TYR A 9 7.22 1.08 13.90
C TYR A 9 6.79 -0.32 13.44
N LEU A 10 5.77 -0.91 14.05
CA LEU A 10 5.20 -2.17 13.60
C LEU A 10 4.42 -1.93 12.30
N ARG A 11 4.87 -2.54 11.21
CA ARG A 11 4.18 -2.49 9.92
C ARG A 11 3.86 -3.91 9.46
N HIS A 12 2.74 -4.12 8.80
CA HIS A 12 2.48 -5.42 8.19
C HIS A 12 3.57 -5.74 7.16
N ALA A 13 3.94 -7.02 7.10
CA ALA A 13 4.83 -7.52 6.06
C ALA A 13 4.24 -7.19 4.68
N ARG A 14 5.13 -6.88 3.75
CA ARG A 14 4.75 -6.46 2.40
C ARG A 14 5.08 -7.59 1.44
N MET A 15 4.05 -8.14 0.81
CA MET A 15 4.19 -9.14 -0.23
C MET A 15 4.63 -8.47 -1.53
N PRO A 16 5.78 -8.85 -2.12
CA PRO A 16 6.15 -8.42 -3.47
C PRO A 16 5.11 -8.92 -4.47
N ILE A 17 4.67 -8.04 -5.37
CA ILE A 17 3.69 -8.39 -6.40
C ILE A 17 4.02 -7.63 -7.69
N ARG A 18 3.53 -8.13 -8.83
CA ARG A 18 3.47 -7.36 -10.08
C ARG A 18 2.01 -7.27 -10.49
N SER A 19 1.47 -6.07 -10.42
CA SER A 19 0.05 -5.79 -10.62
C SER A 19 -0.11 -4.37 -11.12
N ILE A 20 -1.25 -4.05 -11.71
CA ILE A 20 -1.59 -2.68 -12.10
C ILE A 20 -2.60 -2.11 -11.10
N VAL A 21 -2.47 -0.83 -10.80
CA VAL A 21 -3.47 -0.06 -10.06
C VAL A 21 -3.89 1.17 -10.86
N LEU A 22 -5.20 1.40 -10.91
CA LEU A 22 -5.77 2.68 -11.29
C LEU A 22 -6.01 3.48 -10.01
N ILE A 23 -5.44 4.69 -9.97
CA ILE A 23 -5.55 5.63 -8.85
C ILE A 23 -6.48 6.75 -9.31
N SER A 24 -7.61 6.92 -8.64
CA SER A 24 -8.60 7.94 -8.96
C SER A 24 -8.69 9.00 -7.86
N MET A 25 -8.57 10.28 -8.24
CA MET A 25 -8.65 11.42 -7.33
C MET A 25 -9.43 12.57 -7.98
N GLY A 26 -10.73 12.65 -7.67
CA GLY A 26 -11.62 13.63 -8.30
C GLY A 26 -11.67 13.45 -9.81
N ALA A 27 -11.20 14.44 -10.57
CA ALA A 27 -11.13 14.40 -12.03
C ALA A 27 -9.80 13.84 -12.58
N LEU A 28 -8.86 13.50 -11.70
CA LEU A 28 -7.54 13.01 -12.06
C LEU A 28 -7.48 11.49 -11.91
N SER A 29 -6.71 10.85 -12.77
CA SER A 29 -6.48 9.41 -12.71
C SER A 29 -5.11 9.02 -13.23
N TRP A 30 -4.49 8.03 -12.60
CA TRP A 30 -3.21 7.46 -13.05
C TRP A 30 -3.26 5.95 -13.05
N VAL A 31 -2.64 5.33 -14.05
CA VAL A 31 -2.41 3.89 -14.09
C VAL A 31 -0.93 3.64 -13.88
N THR A 32 -0.57 2.75 -12.97
CA THR A 32 0.83 2.46 -12.64
C THR A 32 1.00 1.04 -12.09
N GLU A 33 2.25 0.61 -11.98
CA GLU A 33 2.61 -0.70 -11.42
C GLU A 33 2.70 -0.67 -9.89
N VAL A 34 2.15 -1.70 -9.26
CA VAL A 34 2.31 -1.99 -7.83
C VAL A 34 3.52 -2.89 -7.63
N GLU A 35 4.42 -2.52 -6.73
CA GLU A 35 5.61 -3.32 -6.40
C GLU A 35 5.38 -4.26 -5.23
N ASN A 36 4.61 -3.82 -4.25
CA ASN A 36 4.29 -4.60 -3.07
C ASN A 36 3.00 -4.12 -2.41
N ILE A 37 2.36 -5.05 -1.70
CA ILE A 37 1.09 -4.87 -1.02
C ILE A 37 1.14 -5.50 0.38
N SER A 38 0.43 -4.91 1.34
CA SER A 38 0.22 -5.45 2.68
C SER A 38 -1.25 -5.36 3.06
N ALA A 39 -1.59 -5.82 4.27
CA ALA A 39 -2.94 -5.70 4.82
C ALA A 39 -3.41 -4.24 4.98
N THR A 40 -2.48 -3.27 5.03
CA THR A 40 -2.78 -1.87 5.35
C THR A 40 -2.36 -0.87 4.28
N GLY A 41 -1.72 -1.30 3.19
CA GLY A 41 -1.33 -0.39 2.14
C GLY A 41 -0.58 -1.04 0.98
N LEU A 42 -0.18 -0.21 0.02
CA LEU A 42 0.62 -0.63 -1.13
C LEU A 42 1.68 0.40 -1.50
N LEU A 43 2.66 -0.02 -2.29
CA LEU A 43 3.69 0.84 -2.88
C LEU A 43 3.61 0.69 -4.40
N ALA A 44 3.51 1.82 -5.10
CA ALA A 44 3.44 1.86 -6.55
C ALA A 44 4.53 2.76 -7.14
N GLN A 45 4.83 2.53 -8.41
CA GLN A 45 5.65 3.42 -9.21
C GLN A 45 4.95 4.79 -9.34
N ARG A 46 5.72 5.87 -9.23
CA ARG A 46 5.21 7.23 -9.34
C ARG A 46 5.02 7.59 -10.82
N PRO A 47 3.80 7.92 -11.28
CA PRO A 47 3.57 8.46 -12.62
C PRO A 47 4.35 9.77 -12.85
N GLU A 48 4.81 10.00 -14.08
CA GLU A 48 5.59 11.20 -14.42
C GLU A 48 4.83 12.50 -14.17
N ASP A 49 3.51 12.49 -14.41
CA ASP A 49 2.59 13.62 -14.27
C ASP A 49 1.90 13.67 -12.90
N TRP A 50 2.43 12.94 -11.91
CA TRP A 50 1.86 12.90 -10.56
C TRP A 50 1.86 14.26 -9.87
N ASN A 51 0.68 14.75 -9.50
CA ASN A 51 0.48 16.07 -8.91
C ASN A 51 -0.19 16.06 -7.52
N ALA A 52 -0.49 14.89 -6.94
CA ALA A 52 -1.08 14.80 -5.62
C ALA A 52 -0.04 14.85 -4.49
N SER A 53 -0.48 15.33 -3.33
CA SER A 53 0.29 15.54 -2.11
C SER A 53 0.05 14.43 -1.08
N ALA A 54 1.00 14.28 -0.15
CA ALA A 54 0.79 13.41 1.01
C ALA A 54 -0.40 13.91 1.86
N GLY A 55 -1.21 12.97 2.34
CA GLY A 55 -2.45 13.21 3.08
C GLY A 55 -3.70 13.29 2.21
N GLU A 56 -3.58 13.40 0.89
CA GLU A 56 -4.74 13.42 0.00
C GLU A 56 -5.37 12.03 -0.13
N ARG A 57 -6.71 12.02 -0.23
CA ARG A 57 -7.53 10.81 -0.38
C ARG A 57 -7.66 10.42 -1.84
N CYS A 58 -7.64 9.12 -2.09
CA CYS A 58 -7.84 8.54 -3.41
C CYS A 58 -8.61 7.23 -3.31
N VAL A 59 -9.11 6.79 -4.46
CA VAL A 59 -9.65 5.45 -4.65
C VAL A 59 -8.64 4.65 -5.47
N LEU A 60 -8.41 3.40 -5.07
CA LEU A 60 -7.52 2.46 -5.73
C LEU A 60 -8.33 1.30 -6.29
N ASP A 61 -8.16 1.06 -7.58
CA ASP A 61 -8.69 -0.10 -8.31
C ASP A 61 -7.51 -0.99 -8.70
N LEU A 62 -7.24 -2.04 -7.91
CA LEU A 62 -6.15 -2.98 -8.17
C LEU A 62 -6.63 -4.14 -9.03
N LEU A 63 -5.87 -4.42 -10.09
CA LEU A 63 -6.08 -5.56 -10.99
C LEU A 63 -4.92 -6.54 -10.82
N VAL A 64 -5.19 -7.66 -10.15
CA VAL A 64 -4.21 -8.69 -9.81
C VAL A 64 -4.52 -9.97 -10.61
N GLY A 65 -3.59 -10.36 -11.48
CA GLY A 65 -3.83 -11.48 -12.40
C GLY A 65 -5.05 -11.22 -13.29
N ASP A 66 -5.76 -12.28 -13.65
CA ASP A 66 -6.88 -12.19 -14.62
C ASP A 66 -8.23 -11.88 -13.96
N ASP A 67 -8.43 -12.25 -12.69
CA ASP A 67 -9.78 -12.30 -12.08
C ASP A 67 -9.93 -11.53 -10.76
N LEU A 68 -8.83 -11.05 -10.15
CA LEU A 68 -8.91 -10.39 -8.84
C LEU A 68 -8.93 -8.86 -9.00
N HIS A 69 -10.07 -8.27 -8.65
CA HIS A 69 -10.28 -6.82 -8.61
C HIS A 69 -10.58 -6.33 -7.19
N ILE A 70 -9.73 -5.45 -6.67
CA ILE A 70 -9.85 -4.86 -5.33
C ILE A 70 -10.04 -3.34 -5.47
N HIS A 71 -11.24 -2.87 -5.11
CA HIS A 71 -11.61 -1.46 -5.07
C HIS A 71 -11.66 -0.99 -3.62
N LEU A 72 -10.87 0.03 -3.26
CA LEU A 72 -10.78 0.53 -1.88
C LEU A 72 -10.41 2.02 -1.82
N GLU A 73 -10.58 2.62 -0.64
CA GLU A 73 -10.11 3.99 -0.37
C GLU A 73 -8.75 3.98 0.32
N ALA A 74 -7.92 4.98 0.01
CA ALA A 74 -6.61 5.16 0.61
C ALA A 74 -6.20 6.63 0.74
N ASN A 75 -5.24 6.88 1.62
CA ASN A 75 -4.48 8.14 1.67
C ASN A 75 -3.11 7.96 1.02
N VAL A 76 -2.65 8.99 0.30
CA VAL A 76 -1.25 9.13 -0.07
C VAL A 76 -0.43 9.35 1.22
N THR A 77 0.57 8.53 1.47
CA THR A 77 1.37 8.60 2.71
C THR A 77 2.81 8.99 2.49
N ARG A 78 3.41 8.58 1.37
CA ARG A 78 4.82 8.86 1.06
C ARG A 78 4.98 9.14 -0.42
N LEU A 79 5.81 10.14 -0.72
CA LEU A 79 6.22 10.49 -2.07
C LEU A 79 7.73 10.46 -2.14
N THR A 80 8.28 9.74 -3.12
CA THR A 80 9.69 9.82 -3.50
C THR A 80 9.78 10.31 -4.95
N GLN A 81 10.99 10.32 -5.51
CA GLN A 81 11.18 10.61 -6.93
C GLN A 81 10.57 9.52 -7.82
N THR A 82 10.52 8.27 -7.35
CA THR A 82 10.17 7.10 -8.15
C THR A 82 8.92 6.37 -7.67
N HIS A 83 8.42 6.65 -6.46
CA HIS A 83 7.34 5.88 -5.84
C HIS A 83 6.31 6.74 -5.11
N VAL A 84 5.11 6.18 -5.01
CA VAL A 84 4.02 6.66 -4.16
C VAL A 84 3.58 5.54 -3.23
N GLY A 85 3.52 5.84 -1.94
CA GLY A 85 3.00 4.94 -0.92
C GLY A 85 1.58 5.30 -0.53
N PHE A 86 0.75 4.28 -0.33
CA PHE A 86 -0.65 4.42 0.05
C PHE A 86 -0.93 3.66 1.34
N ALA A 87 -1.79 4.21 2.20
CA ALA A 87 -2.37 3.51 3.34
C ALA A 87 -3.89 3.42 3.16
N TYR A 88 -4.43 2.22 3.30
CA TYR A 88 -5.87 1.99 3.16
C TYR A 88 -6.63 2.70 4.28
N THR A 89 -7.71 3.38 3.92
CA THR A 89 -8.59 4.09 4.85
C THR A 89 -9.92 3.39 5.02
N SER A 90 -10.38 2.69 3.97
CA SER A 90 -11.60 1.91 3.98
C SER A 90 -11.49 0.80 2.94
N ILE A 91 -11.72 -0.44 3.36
CA ILE A 91 -11.78 -1.61 2.49
C ILE A 91 -13.19 -2.18 2.63
N PRO A 92 -13.96 -2.32 1.54
CA PRO A 92 -15.24 -3.02 1.59
C PRO A 92 -15.06 -4.47 2.08
N GLU A 93 -16.01 -5.00 2.85
CA GLU A 93 -15.89 -6.32 3.51
C GLU A 93 -15.61 -7.46 2.51
N ASP A 94 -16.23 -7.45 1.33
CA ASP A 94 -15.99 -8.44 0.27
C ASP A 94 -14.55 -8.34 -0.28
N LYS A 95 -14.00 -7.12 -0.30
CA LYS A 95 -12.62 -6.85 -0.74
C LYS A 95 -11.58 -7.15 0.33
N GLU A 96 -11.95 -7.07 1.60
CA GLU A 96 -11.10 -7.48 2.72
C GLU A 96 -10.79 -8.98 2.63
N HIS A 97 -11.80 -9.82 2.48
CA HIS A 97 -11.61 -11.26 2.29
C HIS A 97 -10.73 -11.58 1.08
N ALA A 98 -10.93 -10.87 -0.03
CA ALA A 98 -10.13 -11.03 -1.24
C ALA A 98 -8.66 -10.63 -1.04
N LEU A 99 -8.41 -9.51 -0.36
CA LEU A 99 -7.07 -9.05 0.00
C LEU A 99 -6.37 -10.04 0.95
N TRP A 100 -7.09 -10.61 1.93
CA TRP A 100 -6.51 -11.59 2.85
C TRP A 100 -6.18 -12.89 2.12
N GLY A 101 -7.04 -13.33 1.20
CA GLY A 101 -6.77 -14.46 0.32
C GLY A 101 -5.53 -14.24 -0.56
N LEU A 102 -5.34 -13.02 -1.08
CA LEU A 102 -4.16 -12.64 -1.84
C LEU A 102 -2.87 -12.65 -1.00
N LEU A 103 -2.93 -12.08 0.21
CA LEU A 103 -1.76 -11.98 1.09
C LEU A 103 -1.34 -13.34 1.67
N GLY A 104 -2.31 -14.24 1.90
CA GLY A 104 -2.06 -15.50 2.59
C GLY A 104 -1.30 -15.27 3.89
N GLN A 105 -0.19 -15.99 4.08
CA GLN A 105 0.62 -15.89 5.30
C GLN A 105 1.24 -14.50 5.54
N PHE A 106 1.37 -13.65 4.50
CA PHE A 106 1.89 -12.28 4.68
C PHE A 106 0.97 -11.41 5.56
N ALA A 107 -0.33 -11.72 5.63
CA ALA A 107 -1.29 -10.96 6.44
C ALA A 107 -0.94 -11.03 7.94
N ASP A 108 -0.41 -12.18 8.40
CA ASP A 108 -0.13 -12.45 9.81
C ASP A 108 1.25 -11.96 10.27
N TYR A 109 2.13 -11.59 9.33
CA TYR A 109 3.48 -11.16 9.65
C TYR A 109 3.58 -9.66 9.88
N ILE A 110 4.31 -9.29 10.94
CA ILE A 110 4.67 -7.92 11.26
C ILE A 110 6.16 -7.74 11.06
N ASP A 111 6.51 -6.78 10.23
CA ASP A 111 7.88 -6.36 9.99
C ASP A 111 8.33 -5.41 11.12
N ARG A 112 9.49 -5.73 11.71
CA ARG A 112 10.13 -4.97 12.79
C ARG A 112 11.40 -4.33 12.22
N PRO A 113 11.47 -3.00 12.10
CA PRO A 113 12.59 -2.35 11.41
C PRO A 113 13.96 -2.41 12.13
N ASP A 114 14.13 -3.17 13.21
CA ASP A 114 15.36 -3.20 14.04
C ASP A 114 16.16 -4.52 14.06
N GLU A 115 15.82 -5.55 13.26
CA GLU A 115 16.64 -6.78 13.22
C GLU A 115 17.69 -6.81 12.08
N ALA A 116 17.73 -5.82 11.19
CA ALA A 116 18.58 -5.83 9.99
C ALA A 116 19.92 -5.08 10.10
N LYS A 117 20.34 -4.63 11.30
CA LYS A 117 21.68 -4.02 11.50
C LYS A 117 22.30 -4.41 12.85
N SER A 118 22.82 -5.62 12.93
CA SER A 118 23.87 -6.00 13.89
C SER A 118 24.68 -7.14 13.29
N ALA A 119 25.32 -6.87 12.15
CA ALA A 119 26.36 -7.71 11.60
C ALA A 119 27.33 -6.81 10.82
N GLU A 120 28.14 -6.05 11.55
CA GLU A 120 29.47 -5.64 11.12
C GLU A 120 30.39 -5.56 12.35
#